data_AF-A0A7R7VGC4-F1
#
_entry.id   AF-A0A7R7VGC4-F1
#
_cell.length_a   1.000
_cell.length_b   1.000
_cell.length_c   1.000
_cell.angle_alpha   90.00
_cell.angle_beta   90.00
_cell.angle_gamma   90.00
#
_symmetry.space_group_name_H-M   'P 1'
#
loop_
_entity.id
_entity.type
_entity.pdbx_description
1 polymer ?
#
loop_
_entity_poly.entity_id
_entity_poly.type
_entity_poly.pdbx_seq_one_letter_code
_entity_poly.pdbx_strand_id
1 'polypeptide(L)'
;MESFLVHDDRFKAILGPSPTLELLLENKEYAFAHEAGVYIPRDNTLFITSNHIHTTTGDRTVQISKVLLTKDHHGVVRASHRELPSHAIPMGNGGVNYKDGILFCAQGSLKVPSGLYYMSSKHPHEVEPVITNFYGREFNSVNDVVVHTDGTIWFTDPIYGYEHGYRPVPSLPGQVYRFDPVSGAIRCLADGFIKPNGICFSPDEKTVYVTDTARFRAIGAVDETLPSSMYVLFHFGTDSRMMLTGSDSYAFDVAYYHGEPFLTSRRLFAMAPVGIPDGIKCDLEGNVYSGCGDGVTVWSPGGVLLGRILVEGGAANFCFGREGEMFILNEHRLWRAQLNSRGALLGI
;
A
#
# COMPACT_ATOMS: atom_id res chain seq x y z
N MET A 1 6.06 1.58 -26.23
CA MET A 1 6.56 0.25 -25.82
C MET A 1 7.70 0.34 -24.79
N GLU A 2 8.37 1.50 -24.62
CA GLU A 2 9.45 1.66 -23.62
C GLU A 2 8.99 1.59 -22.15
N SER A 3 7.72 1.91 -21.86
CA SER A 3 7.17 1.88 -20.50
C SER A 3 6.70 0.50 -20.00
N PHE A 4 6.75 -0.54 -20.82
CA PHE A 4 6.28 -1.88 -20.46
C PHE A 4 7.37 -2.90 -20.75
N LEU A 5 8.02 -3.41 -19.70
CA LEU A 5 9.06 -4.42 -19.83
C LEU A 5 8.48 -5.81 -19.62
N VAL A 6 8.54 -6.63 -20.65
CA VAL A 6 8.07 -8.02 -20.64
C VAL A 6 9.24 -8.95 -20.27
N HIS A 7 9.08 -9.73 -19.20
CA HIS A 7 10.04 -10.79 -18.81
C HIS A 7 9.49 -12.19 -19.13
N ASP A 8 8.17 -12.33 -19.17
CA ASP A 8 7.45 -13.56 -19.49
C ASP A 8 6.26 -13.25 -20.42
N ASP A 9 6.01 -14.11 -21.41
CA ASP A 9 4.95 -13.90 -22.40
C ASP A 9 3.55 -13.80 -21.80
N ARG A 10 3.31 -14.38 -20.61
CA ARG A 10 2.04 -14.25 -19.88
C ARG A 10 1.71 -12.78 -19.56
N PHE A 11 2.73 -11.91 -19.41
CA PHE A 11 2.51 -10.49 -19.17
C PHE A 11 1.81 -9.78 -20.35
N LYS A 12 1.97 -10.29 -21.58
CA LYS A 12 1.29 -9.71 -22.76
C LYS A 12 -0.24 -9.81 -22.64
N ALA A 13 -0.76 -10.84 -21.98
CA ALA A 13 -2.20 -10.97 -21.73
C ALA A 13 -2.73 -9.92 -20.74
N ILE A 14 -1.92 -9.59 -19.73
CA ILE A 14 -2.18 -8.53 -18.75
C ILE A 14 -2.17 -7.15 -19.42
N LEU A 15 -1.19 -6.89 -20.29
CA LEU A 15 -1.08 -5.64 -21.01
C LEU A 15 -2.22 -5.44 -22.02
N GLY A 16 -2.66 -6.51 -22.68
CA GLY A 16 -3.57 -6.44 -23.80
C GLY A 16 -2.92 -5.86 -25.07
N PRO A 17 -3.71 -5.60 -26.12
CA PRO A 17 -3.18 -5.26 -27.45
C PRO A 17 -2.66 -3.82 -27.55
N SER A 18 -3.07 -2.92 -26.65
CA SER A 18 -2.74 -1.48 -26.74
C SER A 18 -2.69 -0.84 -25.35
N PRO A 19 -1.74 -1.25 -24.48
CA PRO A 19 -1.61 -0.66 -23.16
C PRO A 19 -1.17 0.80 -23.26
N THR A 20 -1.72 1.66 -22.41
CA THR A 20 -1.29 3.07 -22.30
C THR A 20 -0.79 3.39 -20.90
N LEU A 21 0.07 4.41 -20.80
CA LEU A 21 0.55 4.98 -19.55
C LEU A 21 0.55 6.50 -19.70
N GLU A 22 -0.24 7.19 -18.88
CA GLU A 22 -0.57 8.60 -19.03
C GLU A 22 -0.37 9.33 -17.70
N LEU A 23 0.29 10.49 -17.73
CA LEU A 23 0.37 11.38 -16.57
C LEU A 23 -0.96 12.11 -16.42
N LEU A 24 -1.61 11.97 -15.26
CA LEU A 24 -2.89 12.64 -14.98
C LEU A 24 -2.71 13.96 -14.24
N LEU A 25 -1.87 13.97 -13.20
CA LEU A 25 -1.64 15.14 -12.34
C LEU A 25 -0.17 15.18 -11.91
N GLU A 26 0.34 16.39 -11.71
CA GLU A 26 1.66 16.67 -11.14
C GLU A 26 1.53 17.79 -10.10
N ASN A 27 2.17 17.62 -8.94
CA ASN A 27 2.33 18.65 -7.92
C ASN A 27 3.82 18.81 -7.61
N LYS A 28 4.35 20.01 -7.81
CA LYS A 28 5.78 20.32 -7.61
C LYS A 28 6.12 20.79 -6.20
N GLU A 29 5.11 21.10 -5.40
CA GLU A 29 5.27 21.65 -4.04
C GLU A 29 5.51 20.54 -3.03
N TYR A 30 4.75 19.44 -3.14
CA TYR A 30 4.89 18.27 -2.27
C TYR A 30 4.42 16.99 -2.96
N ALA A 31 4.84 15.85 -2.40
CA ALA A 31 4.50 14.52 -2.90
C ALA A 31 3.05 14.15 -2.53
N PHE A 32 2.09 14.67 -3.28
CA PHE A 32 0.66 14.52 -3.01
C PHE A 32 0.08 13.13 -3.27
N ALA A 33 0.78 12.29 -4.04
CA ALA A 33 0.35 10.99 -4.52
C ALA A 33 1.32 9.91 -4.04
N HIS A 34 1.24 9.57 -2.75
CA HIS A 34 2.14 8.61 -2.11
C HIS A 34 1.42 7.29 -1.81
N GLU A 35 0.31 7.34 -1.06
CA GLU A 35 -0.32 6.18 -0.42
C GLU A 35 -1.86 6.15 -0.59
N ALA A 36 -2.51 5.13 -0.01
CA ALA A 36 -3.98 4.94 0.03
C ALA A 36 -4.69 5.13 -1.31
N GLY A 37 -4.17 4.61 -2.42
CA GLY A 37 -4.92 4.59 -3.67
C GLY A 37 -6.27 3.86 -3.48
N VAL A 38 -7.35 4.60 -3.30
CA VAL A 38 -8.70 4.04 -3.07
C VAL A 38 -9.67 4.61 -4.08
N TYR A 39 -10.00 3.80 -5.07
CA TYR A 39 -10.95 4.16 -6.12
C TYR A 39 -12.39 3.87 -5.66
N ILE A 40 -13.27 4.88 -5.78
CA ILE A 40 -14.70 4.82 -5.46
C ILE A 40 -15.49 4.85 -6.78
N PRO A 41 -15.99 3.69 -7.26
CA PRO A 41 -16.49 3.57 -8.63
C PRO A 41 -17.79 4.31 -8.90
N ARG A 42 -18.64 4.47 -7.88
CA ARG A 42 -19.93 5.17 -7.99
C ARG A 42 -19.76 6.63 -8.37
N ASP A 43 -18.72 7.26 -7.82
CA ASP A 43 -18.49 8.70 -7.94
C ASP A 43 -17.35 9.01 -8.92
N ASN A 44 -16.74 7.97 -9.52
CA ASN A 44 -15.55 8.03 -10.36
C ASN A 44 -14.42 8.87 -9.74
N THR A 45 -14.16 8.62 -8.46
CA THR A 45 -13.17 9.39 -7.69
C THR A 45 -12.14 8.49 -7.06
N LEU A 46 -10.92 8.98 -6.97
CA LEU A 46 -9.83 8.36 -6.25
C LEU A 46 -9.55 9.17 -4.97
N PHE A 47 -9.33 8.50 -3.85
CA PHE A 47 -8.77 9.10 -2.65
C PHE A 47 -7.31 8.68 -2.55
N ILE A 48 -6.46 9.60 -2.11
CA ILE A 48 -5.00 9.41 -1.98
C ILE A 48 -4.49 10.14 -0.75
N THR A 49 -3.37 9.68 -0.19
CA THR A 49 -2.61 10.36 0.86
C THR A 49 -1.27 10.82 0.32
N SER A 50 -0.84 12.00 0.77
CA SER A 50 0.49 12.53 0.47
C SER A 50 1.57 11.84 1.31
N ASN A 51 2.81 11.98 0.89
CA ASN A 51 3.96 11.77 1.76
C ASN A 51 4.03 12.89 2.82
N HIS A 52 4.99 12.82 3.74
CA HIS A 52 5.19 13.81 4.79
C HIS A 52 5.42 15.22 4.23
N ILE A 53 4.54 16.13 4.61
CA ILE A 53 4.68 17.57 4.40
C ILE A 53 5.33 18.16 5.66
N HIS A 54 6.46 18.82 5.49
CA HIS A 54 7.14 19.54 6.56
C HIS A 54 6.53 20.94 6.69
N THR A 55 6.00 21.26 7.87
CA THR A 55 5.46 22.59 8.14
C THR A 55 6.59 23.57 8.44
N THR A 56 6.30 24.87 8.34
CA THR A 56 7.23 25.94 8.73
C THR A 56 7.60 25.91 10.22
N THR A 57 6.80 25.24 11.05
CA THR A 57 7.06 25.04 12.49
C THR A 57 7.96 23.84 12.78
N GLY A 58 8.34 23.07 11.75
CA GLY A 58 9.15 21.85 11.88
C GLY A 58 8.33 20.58 12.18
N ASP A 59 7.00 20.70 12.27
CA ASP A 59 6.10 19.56 12.42
C ASP A 59 5.91 18.82 11.09
N ARG A 60 5.40 17.59 11.17
CA ARG A 60 5.03 16.78 10.00
C ARG A 60 3.53 16.60 9.94
N THR A 61 3.00 16.65 8.73
CA THR A 61 1.60 16.33 8.45
C THR A 61 1.50 15.56 7.14
N VAL A 62 0.32 15.04 6.86
CA VAL A 62 -0.05 14.48 5.55
C VAL A 62 -1.36 15.09 5.10
N GLN A 63 -1.56 15.10 3.79
CA GLN A 63 -2.74 15.64 3.15
C GLN A 63 -3.52 14.51 2.49
N ILE A 64 -4.83 14.43 2.78
CA ILE A 64 -5.75 13.54 2.09
C ILE A 64 -6.35 14.33 0.92
N SER A 65 -6.30 13.78 -0.28
CA SER A 65 -6.87 14.40 -1.47
C SER A 65 -7.94 13.53 -2.10
N LYS A 66 -9.00 14.18 -2.57
CA LYS A 66 -10.00 13.56 -3.46
C LYS A 66 -9.71 14.00 -4.89
N VAL A 67 -9.44 13.03 -5.75
CA VAL A 67 -9.24 13.19 -7.19
C VAL A 67 -10.53 12.83 -7.90
N LEU A 68 -11.08 13.76 -8.66
CA LEU A 68 -12.21 13.53 -9.56
C LEU A 68 -11.68 13.16 -10.95
N LEU A 69 -12.18 12.07 -11.50
CA LEU A 69 -11.85 11.61 -12.84
C LEU A 69 -13.02 11.93 -13.78
N THR A 70 -12.73 12.61 -14.88
CA THR A 70 -13.71 12.93 -15.94
C THR A 70 -13.18 12.49 -17.29
N LYS A 71 -14.06 12.45 -18.30
CA LYS A 71 -13.65 12.28 -19.70
C LYS A 71 -13.99 13.55 -20.45
N ASP A 72 -13.06 14.05 -21.27
CA ASP A 72 -13.35 15.16 -22.17
C ASP A 72 -14.19 14.70 -23.37
N HIS A 73 -14.52 15.64 -24.27
CA HIS A 73 -15.34 15.37 -25.46
C HIS A 73 -14.71 14.35 -26.43
N HIS A 74 -13.41 14.08 -26.30
CA HIS A 74 -12.68 13.07 -27.09
C HIS A 74 -12.52 11.75 -26.34
N GLY A 75 -13.09 11.64 -25.14
CA GLY A 75 -13.01 10.45 -24.30
C GLY A 75 -11.70 10.31 -23.52
N VAL A 76 -10.83 11.32 -23.55
CA VAL A 76 -9.55 11.31 -22.81
C VAL A 76 -9.82 11.54 -21.34
N VAL A 77 -9.22 10.72 -20.48
CA VAL A 77 -9.38 10.84 -19.03
C VAL A 77 -8.63 12.08 -18.53
N ARG A 78 -9.34 12.91 -17.76
CA ARG A 78 -8.81 14.09 -17.08
C ARG A 78 -8.99 13.91 -15.59
N ALA A 79 -8.09 14.51 -14.82
CA ALA A 79 -8.15 14.50 -13.37
C ALA A 79 -8.08 15.92 -12.82
N SER A 80 -8.78 16.16 -11.73
CA SER A 80 -8.59 17.31 -10.86
C SER A 80 -8.59 16.82 -9.42
N HIS A 81 -7.84 17.45 -8.54
CA HIS A 81 -7.80 17.06 -7.13
C HIS A 81 -8.16 18.24 -6.24
N ARG A 82 -8.69 17.91 -5.07
CA ARG A 82 -8.91 18.85 -3.97
C ARG A 82 -8.45 18.21 -2.66
N GLU A 83 -7.82 19.03 -1.84
CA GLU A 83 -7.45 18.67 -0.48
C GLU A 83 -8.70 18.59 0.41
N LEU A 84 -8.74 17.58 1.27
CA LEU A 84 -9.78 17.40 2.28
C LEU A 84 -9.22 17.71 3.67
N PRO A 85 -10.03 18.16 4.63
CA PRO A 85 -9.58 18.27 6.02
C PRO A 85 -9.10 16.90 6.54
N SER A 86 -7.80 16.76 6.78
CA SER A 86 -7.17 15.48 7.18
C SER A 86 -6.96 15.34 8.69
N HIS A 87 -7.17 16.40 9.47
CA HIS A 87 -6.86 16.45 10.91
C HIS A 87 -7.54 15.37 11.76
N ALA A 88 -8.69 14.84 11.32
CA ALA A 88 -9.41 13.76 12.00
C ALA A 88 -8.77 12.38 11.79
N ILE A 89 -7.87 12.23 10.81
CA ILE A 89 -7.12 11.01 10.50
C ILE A 89 -5.62 11.32 10.70
N PRO A 90 -5.09 11.07 11.90
CA PRO A 90 -3.73 11.50 12.24
C PRO A 90 -2.69 10.72 11.42
N MET A 91 -1.93 11.43 10.59
CA MET A 91 -0.90 10.82 9.72
C MET A 91 -1.49 9.66 8.89
N GLY A 92 -2.58 9.93 8.16
CA GLY A 92 -3.19 8.98 7.24
C GLY A 92 -2.17 8.40 6.24
N ASN A 93 -2.14 7.07 6.11
CA ASN A 93 -1.23 6.35 5.23
C ASN A 93 -2.01 5.53 4.19
N GLY A 94 -2.07 4.21 4.32
CA GLY A 94 -2.80 3.30 3.44
C GLY A 94 -4.32 3.34 3.65
N GLY A 95 -5.05 2.64 2.79
CA GLY A 95 -6.51 2.62 2.86
C GLY A 95 -7.16 1.70 1.84
N VAL A 96 -8.43 1.40 2.10
CA VAL A 96 -9.25 0.51 1.26
C VAL A 96 -10.69 1.02 1.17
N ASN A 97 -11.38 0.71 0.08
CA ASN A 97 -12.82 0.96 -0.02
C ASN A 97 -13.56 0.16 1.06
N TYR A 98 -14.45 0.83 1.81
CA TYR A 98 -15.15 0.20 2.92
C TYR A 98 -16.52 0.83 3.13
N LYS A 99 -17.56 -0.02 3.15
CA LYS A 99 -18.96 0.41 3.19
C LYS A 99 -19.25 1.41 2.05
N ASP A 100 -19.72 2.60 2.39
CA ASP A 100 -19.98 3.71 1.46
C ASP A 100 -18.84 4.74 1.42
N GLY A 101 -17.69 4.43 2.03
CA GLY A 101 -16.55 5.33 2.18
C GLY A 101 -15.20 4.62 2.07
N ILE A 102 -14.25 5.08 2.88
CA ILE A 102 -12.86 4.64 2.91
C ILE A 102 -12.51 4.25 4.33
N LEU A 103 -11.81 3.13 4.50
CA LEU A 103 -11.14 2.79 5.74
C LEU A 103 -9.67 3.15 5.59
N PHE A 104 -9.22 4.16 6.32
CA PHE A 104 -7.83 4.62 6.33
C PHE A 104 -7.05 4.01 7.49
N CYS A 105 -5.79 3.69 7.21
CA CYS A 105 -4.76 3.55 8.21
C CYS A 105 -4.31 4.94 8.68
N ALA A 106 -4.33 5.15 9.99
CA ALA A 106 -3.80 6.36 10.62
C ALA A 106 -2.57 5.99 11.45
N GLN A 107 -1.41 6.54 11.12
CA GLN A 107 -0.18 6.23 11.84
C GLN A 107 -0.10 6.89 13.21
N GLY A 108 -0.99 7.83 13.52
CA GLY A 108 -1.08 8.49 14.81
C GLY A 108 -0.05 9.61 14.98
N SER A 109 0.09 10.09 16.22
CA SER A 109 1.08 11.07 16.64
C SER A 109 1.50 10.82 18.10
N LEU A 110 2.30 11.71 18.68
CA LEU A 110 2.59 11.70 20.12
C LEU A 110 1.36 11.95 21.01
N LYS A 111 0.25 12.46 20.45
CA LYS A 111 -0.95 12.86 21.21
C LYS A 111 -2.20 12.07 20.83
N VAL A 112 -2.21 11.46 19.66
CA VAL A 112 -3.37 10.74 19.11
C VAL A 112 -2.92 9.33 18.73
N PRO A 113 -3.63 8.28 19.15
CA PRO A 113 -3.22 6.91 18.87
C PRO A 113 -3.24 6.61 17.36
N SER A 114 -2.45 5.62 16.97
CA SER A 114 -2.58 4.97 15.66
C SER A 114 -3.83 4.09 15.62
N GLY A 115 -4.36 3.81 14.42
CA GLY A 115 -5.49 2.91 14.26
C GLY A 115 -6.10 2.96 12.87
N LEU A 116 -7.29 2.37 12.77
CA LEU A 116 -8.12 2.42 11.57
C LEU A 116 -9.25 3.42 11.77
N TYR A 117 -9.51 4.22 10.73
CA TYR A 117 -10.50 5.29 10.74
C TYR A 117 -11.38 5.18 9.49
N TYR A 118 -12.69 5.15 9.67
CA TYR A 118 -13.63 5.25 8.56
C TYR A 118 -13.81 6.72 8.20
N MET A 119 -13.88 7.01 6.89
CA MET A 119 -14.26 8.32 6.35
C MET A 119 -15.31 8.16 5.25
N SER A 120 -16.41 8.90 5.33
CA SER A 120 -17.41 8.89 4.24
C SER A 120 -16.85 9.45 2.94
N SER A 121 -17.17 8.81 1.80
CA SER A 121 -16.77 9.32 0.48
C SER A 121 -17.52 10.58 0.06
N LYS A 122 -18.62 10.89 0.77
CA LYS A 122 -19.50 12.03 0.53
C LYS A 122 -19.19 13.17 1.49
N HIS A 123 -19.36 14.39 0.99
CA HIS A 123 -19.33 15.58 1.84
C HIS A 123 -20.41 15.48 2.94
N PRO A 124 -20.11 15.79 4.21
CA PRO A 124 -18.94 16.54 4.70
C PRO A 124 -17.68 15.71 5.03
N HIS A 125 -17.60 14.46 4.58
CA HIS A 125 -16.49 13.54 4.86
C HIS A 125 -16.34 13.23 6.35
N GLU A 126 -17.45 12.84 7.00
CA GLU A 126 -17.45 12.45 8.40
C GLU A 126 -16.46 11.32 8.67
N VAL A 127 -15.74 11.43 9.79
CA VAL A 127 -14.68 10.51 10.21
C VAL A 127 -15.02 9.93 11.57
N GLU A 128 -14.84 8.62 11.73
CA GLU A 128 -14.94 7.94 13.03
C GLU A 128 -13.79 6.93 13.21
N PRO A 129 -13.26 6.78 14.44
CA PRO A 129 -12.31 5.71 14.74
C PRO A 129 -13.03 4.36 14.70
N VAL A 130 -12.40 3.37 14.08
CA VAL A 130 -12.88 1.98 14.02
C VAL A 130 -12.20 1.13 15.08
N ILE A 131 -10.86 1.19 15.16
CA ILE A 131 -10.09 0.53 16.22
C ILE A 131 -8.73 1.22 16.39
N THR A 132 -8.29 1.44 17.63
CA THR A 132 -7.09 2.24 17.96
C THR A 132 -6.13 1.56 18.94
N ASN A 133 -6.45 0.35 19.40
CA ASN A 133 -5.58 -0.40 20.30
C ASN A 133 -5.82 -1.91 20.18
N PHE A 134 -4.83 -2.68 20.63
CA PHE A 134 -4.89 -4.12 20.81
C PHE A 134 -4.94 -4.44 22.30
N TYR A 135 -6.15 -4.69 22.83
CA TYR A 135 -6.39 -4.98 24.26
C TYR A 135 -5.72 -3.98 25.22
N GLY A 136 -5.86 -2.68 24.94
CA GLY A 136 -5.30 -1.59 25.73
C GLY A 136 -3.86 -1.20 25.38
N ARG A 137 -3.20 -1.91 24.45
CA ARG A 137 -1.87 -1.53 23.93
C ARG A 137 -2.05 -0.74 22.65
N GLU A 138 -1.42 0.44 22.56
CA GLU A 138 -1.46 1.23 21.33
C GLU A 138 -0.73 0.53 20.19
N PHE A 139 -1.33 0.57 18.99
CA PHE A 139 -0.64 0.22 17.75
C PHE A 139 0.57 1.14 17.52
N ASN A 140 1.57 0.62 16.82
CA ASN A 140 2.80 1.35 16.51
C ASN A 140 2.51 2.51 15.54
N SER A 141 2.15 2.16 14.31
CA SER A 141 1.82 3.05 13.20
C SER A 141 1.21 2.23 12.07
N VAL A 142 -0.07 1.86 12.21
CA VAL A 142 -0.84 1.08 11.22
C VAL A 142 -0.63 1.65 9.82
N ASN A 143 -0.30 0.79 8.87
CA ASN A 143 0.26 1.22 7.60
C ASN A 143 -0.63 0.90 6.40
N ASP A 144 -0.99 -0.35 6.17
CA ASP A 144 -1.84 -0.77 5.06
C ASP A 144 -2.93 -1.74 5.52
N VAL A 145 -4.07 -1.76 4.80
CA VAL A 145 -5.30 -2.47 5.20
C VAL A 145 -6.01 -3.10 4.01
N VAL A 146 -6.60 -4.27 4.24
CA VAL A 146 -7.48 -4.97 3.29
C VAL A 146 -8.71 -5.49 4.02
N VAL A 147 -9.84 -5.54 3.31
CA VAL A 147 -11.11 -6.09 3.82
C VAL A 147 -11.36 -7.42 3.12
N HIS A 148 -11.53 -8.47 3.92
CA HIS A 148 -11.88 -9.79 3.45
C HIS A 148 -13.39 -9.87 3.13
N THR A 149 -13.83 -10.77 2.24
CA THR A 149 -15.24 -10.84 1.81
C THR A 149 -16.23 -11.19 2.92
N ASP A 150 -15.75 -11.83 3.99
CA ASP A 150 -16.52 -12.07 5.23
C ASP A 150 -16.76 -10.80 6.07
N GLY A 151 -16.20 -9.66 5.64
CA GLY A 151 -16.30 -8.36 6.32
C GLY A 151 -15.23 -8.10 7.36
N THR A 152 -14.31 -9.05 7.60
CA THR A 152 -13.21 -8.84 8.54
C THR A 152 -12.08 -8.03 7.93
N ILE A 153 -11.41 -7.26 8.79
CA ILE A 153 -10.42 -6.26 8.41
C ILE A 153 -9.05 -6.75 8.80
N TRP A 154 -8.11 -6.73 7.86
CA TRP A 154 -6.74 -7.19 8.06
C TRP A 154 -5.77 -6.06 7.77
N PHE A 155 -4.81 -5.83 8.67
CA PHE A 155 -3.93 -4.66 8.57
C PHE A 155 -2.54 -4.93 9.15
N THR A 156 -1.57 -4.13 8.70
CA THR A 156 -0.17 -4.18 9.13
C THR A 156 0.14 -3.07 10.12
N ASP A 157 1.01 -3.35 11.10
CA ASP A 157 1.41 -2.40 12.13
C ASP A 157 2.95 -2.27 12.27
N PRO A 158 3.63 -1.67 11.27
CA PRO A 158 5.06 -1.40 11.35
C PRO A 158 5.38 -0.23 12.29
N ILE A 159 6.67 0.05 12.47
CA ILE A 159 7.19 1.05 13.43
C ILE A 159 7.60 2.38 12.78
N TYR A 160 7.13 2.68 11.56
CA TYR A 160 7.55 3.88 10.81
C TYR A 160 7.37 5.17 11.59
N GLY A 161 6.26 5.33 12.31
CA GLY A 161 6.02 6.55 13.07
C GLY A 161 7.07 6.81 14.15
N TYR A 162 7.60 5.74 14.76
CA TYR A 162 8.67 5.85 15.74
C TYR A 162 9.99 6.20 15.07
N GLU A 163 10.35 5.50 13.99
CA GLU A 163 11.60 5.76 13.26
C GLU A 163 11.66 7.17 12.67
N HIS A 164 10.52 7.72 12.32
CA HIS A 164 10.37 9.08 11.83
C HIS A 164 10.16 10.12 12.95
N GLY A 165 10.11 9.70 14.23
CA GLY A 165 10.12 10.58 15.39
C GLY A 165 8.78 11.21 15.78
N TYR A 166 7.65 10.78 15.22
CA TYR A 166 6.31 11.30 15.58
C TYR A 166 5.42 10.31 16.34
N ARG A 167 5.91 9.11 16.65
CA ARG A 167 5.30 8.15 17.57
C ARG A 167 6.25 7.80 18.71
N PRO A 168 5.73 7.39 19.88
CA PRO A 168 6.56 6.90 20.98
C PRO A 168 7.28 5.60 20.62
N VAL A 169 8.18 5.15 21.51
CA VAL A 169 8.84 3.84 21.38
C VAL A 169 7.77 2.75 21.22
N PRO A 170 7.88 1.86 20.20
CA PRO A 170 6.93 0.79 19.93
C PRO A 170 6.66 -0.07 21.16
N SER A 171 5.38 -0.26 21.46
CA SER A 171 4.96 -1.15 22.55
C SER A 171 4.60 -2.55 22.05
N LEU A 172 4.44 -2.72 20.73
CA LEU A 172 4.10 -3.97 20.04
C LEU A 172 5.18 -4.28 18.98
N PRO A 173 5.43 -5.56 18.63
CA PRO A 173 6.25 -5.91 17.46
C PRO A 173 5.57 -5.48 16.15
N GLY A 174 6.33 -5.46 15.05
CA GLY A 174 5.76 -5.36 13.70
C GLY A 174 4.92 -6.60 13.36
N GLN A 175 3.60 -6.44 13.26
CA GLN A 175 2.67 -7.56 13.17
C GLN A 175 1.55 -7.33 12.15
N VAL A 176 0.86 -8.43 11.81
CA VAL A 176 -0.38 -8.42 11.01
C VAL A 176 -1.54 -8.76 11.93
N TYR A 177 -2.59 -7.95 11.91
CA TYR A 177 -3.78 -8.11 12.73
C TYR A 177 -5.01 -8.41 11.90
N ARG A 178 -5.96 -9.13 12.48
CA ARG A 178 -7.34 -9.28 12.00
C ARG A 178 -8.29 -8.70 13.04
N PHE A 179 -9.23 -7.89 12.57
CA PHE A 179 -10.31 -7.33 13.36
C PHE A 179 -11.67 -7.68 12.73
N ASP A 180 -12.58 -8.22 13.54
CA ASP A 180 -13.98 -8.42 13.17
C ASP A 180 -14.82 -7.26 13.73
N PRO A 181 -15.35 -6.37 12.87
CA PRO A 181 -16.13 -5.22 13.33
C PRO A 181 -17.52 -5.61 13.89
N VAL A 182 -18.00 -6.84 13.66
CA VAL A 182 -19.30 -7.30 14.17
C VAL A 182 -19.18 -7.79 15.61
N SER A 183 -18.22 -8.66 15.89
CA SER A 183 -18.00 -9.19 17.25
C SER A 183 -17.09 -8.32 18.11
N GLY A 184 -16.29 -7.44 17.50
CA GLY A 184 -15.23 -6.69 18.15
C GLY A 184 -13.97 -7.53 18.41
N ALA A 185 -13.91 -8.78 17.92
CA ALA A 185 -12.76 -9.64 18.12
C ALA A 185 -11.54 -9.13 17.33
N ILE A 186 -10.41 -8.99 18.01
CA ILE A 186 -9.11 -8.66 17.40
C ILE A 186 -8.07 -9.71 17.76
N ARG A 187 -7.23 -10.08 16.80
CA ARG A 187 -6.13 -11.01 17.01
C ARG A 187 -4.92 -10.63 16.17
N CYS A 188 -3.72 -10.87 16.69
CA CYS A 188 -2.51 -10.90 15.88
C CYS A 188 -2.44 -12.22 15.11
N LEU A 189 -2.36 -12.17 13.78
CA LEU A 189 -2.41 -13.33 12.89
C LEU A 189 -1.04 -13.80 12.45
N ALA A 190 -0.06 -12.90 12.36
CA ALA A 190 1.31 -13.25 12.04
C ALA A 190 2.31 -12.24 12.65
N ASP A 191 3.48 -12.76 13.01
CA ASP A 191 4.62 -12.04 13.55
C ASP A 191 5.90 -12.40 12.79
N GLY A 192 7.06 -11.98 13.33
CA GLY A 192 8.37 -12.23 12.72
C GLY A 192 8.64 -11.40 11.46
N PHE A 193 7.89 -10.30 11.27
CA PHE A 193 8.22 -9.28 10.30
C PHE A 193 9.15 -8.25 10.94
N ILE A 194 9.95 -7.56 10.11
CA ILE A 194 10.70 -6.39 10.57
C ILE A 194 9.83 -5.15 10.37
N LYS A 195 9.32 -4.93 9.15
CA LYS A 195 8.39 -3.83 8.81
C LYS A 195 7.30 -4.32 7.84
N PRO A 196 6.25 -4.98 8.36
CA PRO A 196 5.13 -5.38 7.51
C PRO A 196 4.47 -4.11 6.95
N ASN A 197 4.32 -4.03 5.62
CA ASN A 197 3.80 -2.87 4.92
C ASN A 197 2.52 -3.24 4.16
N GLY A 198 2.61 -3.50 2.86
CA GLY A 198 1.47 -3.78 2.01
C GLY A 198 0.86 -5.14 2.33
N ILE A 199 -0.46 -5.23 2.30
CA ILE A 199 -1.21 -6.46 2.50
C ILE A 199 -2.29 -6.64 1.43
N CYS A 200 -2.37 -7.83 0.82
CA CYS A 200 -3.49 -8.18 -0.04
C CYS A 200 -3.78 -9.68 0.00
N PHE A 201 -5.01 -10.06 -0.35
CA PHE A 201 -5.41 -11.45 -0.52
C PHE A 201 -5.34 -11.85 -2.01
N SER A 202 -5.13 -13.13 -2.27
CA SER A 202 -5.46 -13.75 -3.56
C SER A 202 -6.97 -13.63 -3.84
N PRO A 203 -7.42 -13.74 -5.10
CA PRO A 203 -8.84 -13.60 -5.45
C PRO A 203 -9.76 -14.60 -4.75
N ASP A 204 -9.24 -15.79 -4.43
CA ASP A 204 -9.96 -16.83 -3.69
C ASP A 204 -9.81 -16.72 -2.17
N GLU A 205 -9.09 -15.70 -1.69
CA GLU A 205 -8.79 -15.37 -0.30
C GLU A 205 -8.09 -16.48 0.51
N LYS A 206 -7.52 -17.48 -0.18
CA LYS A 206 -6.78 -18.58 0.47
C LYS A 206 -5.32 -18.25 0.71
N THR A 207 -4.79 -17.22 0.04
CA THR A 207 -3.42 -16.75 0.24
C THR A 207 -3.44 -15.27 0.66
N VAL A 208 -2.64 -14.92 1.66
CA VAL A 208 -2.34 -13.53 2.02
C VAL A 208 -0.90 -13.23 1.63
N TYR A 209 -0.71 -12.12 0.94
CA TYR A 209 0.61 -11.56 0.62
C TYR A 209 0.87 -10.35 1.52
N VAL A 210 2.06 -10.30 2.10
CA VAL A 210 2.52 -9.19 2.96
C VAL A 210 3.92 -8.76 2.51
N THR A 211 4.12 -7.48 2.20
CA THR A 211 5.45 -6.94 1.91
C THR A 211 6.18 -6.60 3.22
N ASP A 212 7.49 -6.85 3.27
CA ASP A 212 8.37 -6.44 4.38
C ASP A 212 9.46 -5.50 3.86
N THR A 213 9.45 -4.26 4.33
CA THR A 213 10.27 -3.15 3.80
C THR A 213 11.53 -2.88 4.63
N ALA A 214 11.95 -3.86 5.43
CA ALA A 214 13.09 -3.82 6.35
C ALA A 214 14.37 -3.16 5.80
N ARG A 215 14.57 -3.20 4.47
CA ARG A 215 15.68 -2.57 3.73
C ARG A 215 15.90 -1.10 4.04
N PHE A 216 14.86 -0.36 4.39
CA PHE A 216 14.98 1.05 4.73
C PHE A 216 15.13 1.21 6.25
N ARG A 217 16.31 1.57 6.78
CA ARG A 217 16.48 1.96 8.20
C ARG A 217 16.80 3.46 8.32
N ALA A 218 16.18 4.15 9.27
CA ALA A 218 16.39 5.58 9.51
C ALA A 218 17.75 5.92 10.17
N ILE A 219 18.46 4.95 10.73
CA ILE A 219 19.64 5.18 11.58
C ILE A 219 20.77 4.21 11.22
N GLY A 220 21.77 4.74 10.52
CA GLY A 220 22.86 4.00 9.86
C GLY A 220 23.92 3.38 10.78
N ALA A 221 23.56 2.34 11.54
CA ALA A 221 24.53 1.43 12.18
C ALA A 221 24.31 -0.02 11.72
N VAL A 222 25.41 -0.75 11.52
CA VAL A 222 25.48 -2.12 10.98
C VAL A 222 25.85 -3.12 12.07
N ASP A 223 25.21 -4.29 12.09
CA ASP A 223 25.64 -5.49 12.84
C ASP A 223 25.83 -6.63 11.81
N GLU A 224 27.07 -7.11 11.69
CA GLU A 224 27.52 -8.08 10.70
C GLU A 224 27.27 -9.54 11.12
N THR A 225 26.73 -9.79 12.33
CA THR A 225 26.58 -11.14 12.87
C THR A 225 25.19 -11.77 12.66
N LEU A 226 24.27 -11.04 12.00
CA LEU A 226 22.88 -11.47 11.80
C LEU A 226 22.67 -12.23 10.47
N PRO A 227 21.82 -13.28 10.45
CA PRO A 227 21.53 -14.04 9.24
C PRO A 227 20.97 -13.15 8.14
N SER A 228 21.59 -13.22 6.97
CA SER A 228 21.47 -12.23 5.89
C SER A 228 20.68 -12.79 4.70
N SER A 229 19.42 -12.40 4.52
CA SER A 229 18.75 -12.51 3.21
C SER A 229 19.04 -11.26 2.35
N MET A 230 20.30 -11.18 1.89
CA MET A 230 20.76 -10.54 0.64
C MET A 230 20.71 -9.01 0.44
N TYR A 231 21.66 -8.52 -0.37
CA TYR A 231 22.06 -7.12 -0.59
C TYR A 231 21.45 -6.51 -1.87
N VAL A 232 21.15 -5.20 -1.85
CA VAL A 232 21.03 -4.38 -3.08
C VAL A 232 21.67 -3.00 -2.85
N LEU A 233 22.64 -2.64 -3.69
CA LEU A 233 23.30 -1.33 -3.72
C LEU A 233 22.34 -0.24 -4.19
N PHE A 234 22.28 0.92 -3.53
CA PHE A 234 21.74 2.15 -4.11
C PHE A 234 22.86 3.18 -4.28
N HIS A 235 22.77 3.95 -5.37
CA HIS A 235 23.53 5.18 -5.57
C HIS A 235 22.61 6.36 -5.26
N PHE A 236 22.94 7.14 -4.24
CA PHE A 236 22.41 8.50 -4.06
C PHE A 236 23.60 9.45 -3.97
N GLY A 237 23.85 10.23 -5.04
CA GLY A 237 25.03 11.09 -5.12
C GLY A 237 26.36 10.29 -5.17
N THR A 238 27.44 10.86 -4.64
CA THR A 238 28.80 10.27 -4.70
C THR A 238 29.07 9.16 -3.68
N ASP A 239 28.10 8.82 -2.82
CA ASP A 239 28.32 7.88 -1.72
C ASP A 239 27.49 6.60 -1.94
N SER A 240 28.19 5.48 -2.15
CA SER A 240 27.60 4.16 -2.38
C SER A 240 27.49 3.41 -1.06
N ARG A 241 26.29 3.15 -0.54
CA ARG A 241 26.11 2.37 0.70
C ARG A 241 25.36 1.06 0.43
N MET A 242 25.97 -0.06 0.81
CA MET A 242 25.33 -1.37 0.87
C MET A 242 24.52 -1.47 2.17
N MET A 243 23.19 -1.63 2.05
CA MET A 243 22.36 -2.06 3.17
C MET A 243 22.07 -3.56 3.06
N LEU A 244 22.27 -4.25 4.18
CA LEU A 244 21.85 -5.64 4.43
C LEU A 244 20.44 -5.61 5.00
N THR A 245 19.44 -5.91 4.17
CA THR A 245 18.08 -6.34 4.57
C THR A 245 17.30 -6.58 3.28
N GLY A 246 16.87 -7.82 3.03
CA GLY A 246 15.99 -8.14 1.92
C GLY A 246 14.69 -7.36 2.04
N SER A 247 14.16 -6.88 0.92
CA SER A 247 12.77 -6.46 0.84
C SER A 247 11.99 -7.57 0.17
N ASP A 248 11.33 -8.34 1.00
CA ASP A 248 10.71 -9.60 0.61
C ASP A 248 9.20 -9.42 0.63
N SER A 249 8.52 -9.98 -0.37
CA SER A 249 7.10 -10.26 -0.25
C SER A 249 6.94 -11.68 0.29
N TYR A 250 6.18 -11.85 1.36
CA TYR A 250 5.86 -13.15 1.94
C TYR A 250 4.45 -13.56 1.57
N ALA A 251 4.25 -14.85 1.33
CA ALA A 251 2.92 -15.46 1.19
C ALA A 251 2.62 -16.37 2.39
N PHE A 252 1.35 -16.40 2.76
CA PHE A 252 0.80 -17.25 3.82
C PHE A 252 -0.46 -17.94 3.30
N ASP A 253 -0.68 -19.18 3.69
CA ASP A 253 -1.95 -19.86 3.46
C ASP A 253 -2.92 -19.54 4.60
N VAL A 254 -4.17 -19.25 4.26
CA VAL A 254 -5.27 -19.07 5.21
C VAL A 254 -5.89 -20.42 5.49
N ALA A 255 -5.56 -20.99 6.65
CA ALA A 255 -6.08 -22.27 7.11
C ALA A 255 -7.02 -22.07 8.30
N TYR A 256 -8.06 -22.90 8.42
CA TYR A 256 -9.01 -22.83 9.53
C TYR A 256 -8.74 -23.94 10.54
N TYR A 257 -8.51 -23.57 11.79
CA TYR A 257 -8.37 -24.49 12.92
C TYR A 257 -9.37 -24.10 14.01
N HIS A 258 -10.14 -25.08 14.48
CA HIS A 258 -11.17 -24.85 15.50
C HIS A 258 -12.17 -23.74 15.16
N GLY A 259 -12.48 -23.56 13.86
CA GLY A 259 -13.40 -22.52 13.38
C GLY A 259 -12.79 -21.13 13.21
N GLU A 260 -11.49 -20.96 13.49
CA GLU A 260 -10.79 -19.68 13.41
C GLU A 260 -9.73 -19.69 12.30
N PRO A 261 -9.49 -18.57 11.58
CA PRO A 261 -8.47 -18.50 10.55
C PRO A 261 -7.06 -18.44 11.16
N PHE A 262 -6.06 -18.96 10.47
CA PHE A 262 -4.64 -18.88 10.83
C PHE A 262 -3.83 -18.63 9.57
N LEU A 263 -2.80 -17.80 9.69
CA LEU A 263 -1.78 -17.69 8.66
C LEU A 263 -0.73 -18.78 8.88
N THR A 264 -0.59 -19.64 7.88
CA THR A 264 0.32 -20.80 7.91
C THR A 264 1.24 -20.80 6.69
N SER A 265 2.20 -21.73 6.63
CA SER A 265 3.06 -21.91 5.47
C SER A 265 3.76 -20.64 4.99
N ARG A 266 4.26 -19.81 5.94
CA ARG A 266 5.03 -18.60 5.61
C ARG A 266 6.15 -18.97 4.65
N ARG A 267 6.17 -18.32 3.49
CA ARG A 267 7.17 -18.55 2.45
C ARG A 267 7.56 -17.24 1.81
N LEU A 268 8.83 -17.14 1.40
CA LEU A 268 9.25 -16.10 0.48
C LEU A 268 8.46 -16.29 -0.83
N PHE A 269 7.74 -15.26 -1.24
CA PHE A 269 6.98 -15.27 -2.48
C PHE A 269 7.82 -14.70 -3.63
N ALA A 270 8.30 -13.47 -3.48
CA ALA A 270 9.06 -12.79 -4.52
C ALA A 270 9.95 -11.68 -3.93
N MET A 271 10.99 -11.36 -4.69
CA MET A 271 11.89 -10.23 -4.42
C MET A 271 11.69 -9.16 -5.50
N ALA A 272 11.62 -7.89 -5.09
CA ALA A 272 11.58 -6.77 -6.02
C ALA A 272 12.90 -6.69 -6.81
N PRO A 273 12.86 -6.63 -8.15
CA PRO A 273 14.08 -6.50 -8.96
C PRO A 273 14.76 -5.14 -8.77
N VAL A 274 13.99 -4.09 -8.48
CA VAL A 274 14.48 -2.72 -8.24
C VAL A 274 13.68 -2.12 -7.08
N GLY A 275 14.38 -1.48 -6.15
CA GLY A 275 13.71 -0.78 -5.04
C GLY A 275 13.25 -1.71 -3.91
N ILE A 276 12.16 -1.29 -3.28
CA ILE A 276 11.47 -1.98 -2.18
C ILE A 276 10.03 -2.20 -2.65
N PRO A 277 9.46 -3.42 -2.52
CA PRO A 277 8.04 -3.63 -2.73
C PRO A 277 7.26 -2.99 -1.58
N ASP A 278 6.44 -2.00 -1.90
CA ASP A 278 5.66 -1.25 -0.92
C ASP A 278 4.18 -1.69 -0.96
N GLY A 279 3.26 -0.87 -1.48
CA GLY A 279 1.86 -1.24 -1.67
C GLY A 279 1.68 -2.40 -2.66
N ILE A 280 0.79 -3.35 -2.32
CA ILE A 280 0.60 -4.62 -3.02
C ILE A 280 -0.89 -4.89 -3.34
N LYS A 281 -1.19 -5.44 -4.52
CA LYS A 281 -2.55 -5.84 -4.94
C LYS A 281 -2.52 -7.10 -5.82
N CYS A 282 -3.64 -7.82 -5.87
CA CYS A 282 -3.82 -8.93 -6.83
C CYS A 282 -4.80 -8.53 -7.95
N ASP A 283 -4.61 -9.10 -9.14
CA ASP A 283 -5.65 -9.14 -10.16
C ASP A 283 -6.56 -10.36 -10.03
N LEU A 284 -7.64 -10.42 -10.84
CA LEU A 284 -8.61 -11.52 -10.84
C LEU A 284 -8.04 -12.89 -11.21
N GLU A 285 -6.89 -12.95 -11.88
CA GLU A 285 -6.19 -14.19 -12.23
C GLU A 285 -5.17 -14.61 -11.16
N GLY A 286 -5.04 -13.82 -10.09
CA GLY A 286 -4.13 -14.04 -8.97
C GLY A 286 -2.70 -13.56 -9.20
N ASN A 287 -2.43 -12.82 -10.28
CA ASN A 287 -1.14 -12.17 -10.45
C ASN A 287 -1.00 -11.07 -9.39
N VAL A 288 0.21 -10.95 -8.85
CA VAL A 288 0.54 -10.07 -7.72
C VAL A 288 1.32 -8.87 -8.25
N TYR A 289 0.90 -7.68 -7.85
CA TYR A 289 1.46 -6.41 -8.29
C TYR A 289 2.00 -5.68 -7.06
N SER A 290 3.17 -5.05 -7.18
CA SER A 290 3.70 -4.18 -6.12
C SER A 290 4.29 -2.90 -6.70
N GLY A 291 4.08 -1.77 -6.00
CA GLY A 291 4.87 -0.56 -6.20
C GLY A 291 6.34 -0.84 -5.85
N CYS A 292 7.26 -0.41 -6.69
CA CYS A 292 8.69 -0.68 -6.64
C CYS A 292 9.50 0.54 -7.10
N GLY A 293 10.83 0.46 -7.01
CA GLY A 293 11.73 1.60 -7.23
C GLY A 293 11.76 2.16 -8.66
N ASP A 294 11.21 1.43 -9.64
CA ASP A 294 11.13 1.87 -11.04
C ASP A 294 9.73 1.72 -11.66
N GLY A 295 8.70 1.54 -10.82
CA GLY A 295 7.29 1.53 -11.23
C GLY A 295 6.55 0.38 -10.56
N VAL A 296 5.68 -0.30 -11.30
CA VAL A 296 4.91 -1.44 -10.78
C VAL A 296 5.49 -2.74 -11.32
N THR A 297 5.87 -3.64 -10.41
CA THR A 297 6.34 -4.99 -10.77
C THR A 297 5.20 -5.99 -10.64
N VAL A 298 5.13 -6.94 -11.59
CA VAL A 298 4.07 -7.95 -11.67
C VAL A 298 4.65 -9.35 -11.65
N TRP A 299 4.15 -10.19 -10.74
CA TRP A 299 4.49 -11.60 -10.60
C TRP A 299 3.27 -12.47 -10.83
N SER A 300 3.48 -13.70 -11.31
CA SER A 300 2.45 -14.73 -11.34
C SER A 300 2.06 -15.16 -9.92
N PRO A 301 0.94 -15.87 -9.72
CA PRO A 301 0.58 -16.44 -8.41
C PRO A 301 1.66 -17.35 -7.80
N GLY A 302 2.59 -17.85 -8.62
CA GLY A 302 3.73 -18.67 -8.17
C GLY A 302 5.02 -17.89 -7.89
N GLY A 303 5.01 -16.55 -7.91
CA GLY A 303 6.18 -15.71 -7.62
C GLY A 303 7.14 -15.49 -8.80
N VAL A 304 6.82 -16.02 -10.00
CA VAL A 304 7.62 -15.76 -11.21
C VAL A 304 7.39 -14.34 -11.71
N LEU A 305 8.47 -13.58 -11.92
CA LEU A 305 8.44 -12.23 -12.49
C LEU A 305 7.87 -12.26 -13.92
N LEU A 306 6.73 -11.63 -14.13
CA LEU A 306 6.06 -11.56 -15.43
C LEU A 306 6.54 -10.34 -16.24
N GLY A 307 6.59 -9.19 -15.58
CA GLY A 307 6.86 -7.93 -16.26
C GLY A 307 6.79 -6.74 -15.33
N ARG A 308 7.04 -5.56 -15.90
CA ARG A 308 7.06 -4.30 -15.16
C ARG A 308 6.45 -3.17 -15.99
N ILE A 309 5.69 -2.30 -15.31
CA ILE A 309 5.20 -1.03 -15.83
C ILE A 309 6.15 0.04 -15.30
N LEU A 310 7.00 0.57 -16.18
CA LEU A 310 8.07 1.49 -15.81
C LEU A 310 7.53 2.91 -15.64
N VAL A 311 7.78 3.48 -14.47
CA VAL A 311 7.48 4.87 -14.12
C VAL A 311 8.75 5.48 -13.52
N GLU A 312 9.22 6.57 -14.11
CA GLU A 312 10.41 7.26 -13.60
C GLU A 312 10.20 7.67 -12.14
N GLY A 313 11.19 7.42 -11.28
CA GLY A 313 11.08 7.68 -9.84
C GLY A 313 10.26 6.66 -9.05
N GLY A 314 9.77 5.59 -9.69
CA GLY A 314 9.15 4.45 -9.00
C GLY A 314 7.64 4.54 -8.83
N ALA A 315 7.09 3.70 -7.95
CA ALA A 315 5.71 3.80 -7.50
C ALA A 315 5.67 3.45 -6.01
N ALA A 316 5.15 4.38 -5.19
CA ALA A 316 4.98 4.16 -3.76
C ALA A 316 3.78 3.24 -3.48
N ASN A 317 2.66 3.48 -4.16
CA ASN A 317 1.50 2.60 -4.13
C ASN A 317 0.73 2.70 -5.45
N PHE A 318 -0.33 1.93 -5.61
CA PHE A 318 -1.24 1.99 -6.75
C PHE A 318 -2.58 1.34 -6.40
N CYS A 319 -3.57 1.56 -7.25
CA CYS A 319 -4.84 0.86 -7.16
C CYS A 319 -5.44 0.60 -8.53
N PHE A 320 -6.31 -0.40 -8.62
CA PHE A 320 -7.09 -0.62 -9.82
C PHE A 320 -8.31 0.31 -9.84
N GLY A 321 -8.69 0.72 -11.05
CA GLY A 321 -9.94 1.37 -11.39
C GLY A 321 -10.86 0.43 -12.16
N ARG A 322 -11.80 0.99 -12.94
CA ARG A 322 -12.72 0.19 -13.75
C ARG A 322 -12.05 -0.30 -15.03
N GLU A 323 -12.56 -1.39 -15.59
CA GLU A 323 -12.30 -1.76 -16.99
C GLU A 323 -10.81 -1.75 -17.38
N GLY A 324 -9.94 -2.25 -16.51
CA GLY A 324 -8.51 -2.35 -16.78
C GLY A 324 -7.66 -1.13 -16.40
N GLU A 325 -8.25 -0.13 -15.76
CA GLU A 325 -7.51 1.03 -15.25
C GLU A 325 -6.64 0.67 -14.04
N MET A 326 -5.47 1.28 -13.97
CA MET A 326 -4.62 1.30 -12.78
C MET A 326 -4.13 2.74 -12.55
N PHE A 327 -4.31 3.24 -11.33
CA PHE A 327 -3.80 4.53 -10.90
C PHE A 327 -2.53 4.32 -10.08
N ILE A 328 -1.42 4.91 -10.51
CA ILE A 328 -0.09 4.72 -9.92
C ILE A 328 0.34 6.00 -9.20
N LEU A 329 0.67 5.87 -7.93
CA LEU A 329 1.07 6.94 -7.02
C LEU A 329 2.60 7.04 -7.04
N ASN A 330 3.11 8.12 -7.64
CA ASN A 330 4.54 8.35 -7.91
C ASN A 330 5.00 9.66 -7.25
N GLU A 331 4.74 9.78 -5.94
CA GLU A 331 5.09 10.93 -5.10
C GLU A 331 4.48 12.24 -5.62
N HIS A 332 5.22 12.96 -6.46
CA HIS A 332 4.82 14.22 -7.07
C HIS A 332 3.89 14.06 -8.28
N ARG A 333 3.60 12.82 -8.70
CA ARG A 333 2.83 12.53 -9.92
C ARG A 333 1.80 11.44 -9.69
N LEU A 334 0.63 11.60 -10.31
CA LEU A 334 -0.39 10.56 -10.44
C LEU A 334 -0.45 10.11 -11.89
N TRP A 335 -0.25 8.82 -12.12
CA TRP A 335 -0.31 8.21 -13.46
C TRP A 335 -1.53 7.30 -13.59
N ARG A 336 -1.96 7.08 -14.83
CA ARG A 336 -2.97 6.08 -15.20
C ARG A 336 -2.38 5.13 -16.23
N ALA A 337 -2.40 3.84 -15.93
CA ALA A 337 -2.20 2.80 -16.92
C ALA A 337 -3.54 2.22 -17.37
N GLN A 338 -3.68 1.96 -18.67
CA GLN A 338 -4.78 1.18 -19.22
C GLN A 338 -4.24 -0.20 -19.59
N LEU A 339 -4.79 -1.24 -18.95
CA LEU A 339 -4.40 -2.63 -19.08
C LEU A 339 -5.60 -3.49 -19.48
N ASN A 340 -5.38 -4.79 -19.65
CA ASN A 340 -6.40 -5.82 -19.85
C ASN A 340 -6.59 -6.70 -18.60
N SER A 341 -6.26 -6.18 -17.42
CA SER A 341 -6.37 -6.88 -16.13
C SER A 341 -7.13 -6.04 -15.11
N ARG A 342 -7.90 -6.69 -14.23
CA ARG A 342 -8.77 -6.03 -13.23
C ARG A 342 -8.35 -6.44 -11.82
N GLY A 343 -8.42 -5.51 -10.88
CA GLY A 343 -8.09 -5.77 -9.47
C GLY A 343 -9.09 -6.68 -8.78
N ALA A 344 -8.60 -7.60 -7.95
CA ALA A 344 -9.42 -8.45 -7.11
C ALA A 344 -9.79 -7.76 -5.79
N LEU A 345 -10.93 -8.15 -5.22
CA LEU A 345 -11.38 -7.77 -3.86
C LEU A 345 -11.57 -6.26 -3.61
N LEU A 346 -11.63 -5.45 -4.67
CA LEU A 346 -11.89 -4.01 -4.58
C LEU A 346 -13.39 -3.66 -4.72
N GLY A 347 -14.23 -4.63 -5.08
CA GLY A 347 -15.68 -4.38 -5.28
C GLY A 347 -15.99 -3.37 -6.38
N ILE A 348 -15.15 -3.31 -7.43
CA ILE A 348 -15.20 -2.29 -8.50
C ILE A 348 -15.56 -2.83 -9.88
#